data_AF-A0A9P9MFG4-F1
#
_entry.id   AF-A0A9P9MFG4-F1
#
_cell.length_a   1.000
_cell.length_b   1.000
_cell.length_c   1.000
_cell.angle_alpha   90.00
_cell.angle_beta   90.00
_cell.angle_gamma   90.00
#
_symmetry.space_group_name_H-M   'P 1'
#
loop_
_entity.id
_entity.type
_entity.pdbx_description
1 polymer ?
#
loop_
_entity_poly.entity_id
_entity_poly.type
_entity_poly.pdbx_seq_one_letter_code
_entity_poly.pdbx_strand_id
1 'polypeptide(L)'
;MASSQPFAKRQKTSKEDDTPYELIYWPGLPSRGEHIRLAFEESGTPYTDSAHDPKCMDTHGSLIINQTPNILLYLAPKLGLVPTAEEDEGGVYHVNSLVLTALDGLSNEVHDVHYPVATGLYYKDQKVEAKRKAGDYLENRLQKFLGYFERVLGWDASKGGKWLYGGRLTYADLVLFQCVDGIKHAFPNAMKRIEKEGKFNKVFALYERVKERPNIKEHLASDKRQAYGMGIYRHYPELNEE
;
A
#
# COMPACT_ATOMS: atom_id res chain seq x y z
N MET A 1 -57.13 -17.35 -3.10
CA MET A 1 -55.69 -17.03 -2.94
C MET A 1 -55.42 -15.74 -3.67
N ALA A 2 -54.88 -14.73 -2.98
CA ALA A 2 -54.09 -13.59 -3.48
C ALA A 2 -54.20 -12.45 -2.45
N SER A 3 -53.41 -12.51 -1.39
CA SER A 3 -53.21 -11.37 -0.50
C SER A 3 -52.11 -10.49 -1.09
N SER A 4 -52.46 -9.34 -1.67
CA SER A 4 -51.49 -8.31 -2.04
C SER A 4 -51.28 -7.37 -0.86
N GLN A 5 -50.18 -7.55 -0.13
CA GLN A 5 -49.72 -6.55 0.84
C GLN A 5 -49.18 -5.31 0.10
N PRO A 6 -49.39 -4.09 0.61
CA PRO A 6 -48.82 -2.89 0.02
C PRO A 6 -47.31 -2.83 0.29
N PHE A 7 -46.53 -2.51 -0.75
CA PHE A 7 -45.10 -2.21 -0.61
C PHE A 7 -44.93 -0.96 0.26
N ALA A 8 -44.21 -1.09 1.37
CA ALA A 8 -43.80 0.04 2.19
C ALA A 8 -42.92 1.01 1.38
N LYS A 9 -43.23 2.30 1.46
CA LYS A 9 -42.45 3.38 0.83
C LYS A 9 -41.01 3.33 1.34
N ARG A 10 -40.07 3.16 0.42
CA ARG A 10 -38.62 3.30 0.68
C ARG A 10 -38.36 4.72 1.19
N GLN A 11 -37.87 4.82 2.41
CA GLN A 11 -37.47 6.08 3.04
C GLN A 11 -36.25 6.61 2.27
N LYS A 12 -36.29 7.89 1.84
CA LYS A 12 -35.14 8.55 1.20
C LYS A 12 -34.03 8.68 2.25
N THR A 13 -32.95 7.91 2.09
CA THR A 13 -31.70 8.19 2.79
C THR A 13 -31.04 9.40 2.12
N SER A 14 -30.50 10.28 2.95
CA SER A 14 -29.78 11.49 2.57
C SER A 14 -28.56 11.15 1.72
N LYS A 15 -28.18 12.06 0.82
CA LYS A 15 -27.11 11.93 -0.19
C LYS A 15 -25.68 11.67 0.32
N GLU A 16 -25.49 11.32 1.59
CA GLU A 16 -24.20 10.86 2.15
C GLU A 16 -24.01 9.33 2.02
N ASP A 17 -25.05 8.61 1.64
CA ASP A 17 -25.16 7.13 1.74
C ASP A 17 -24.82 6.38 0.42
N ASP A 18 -24.07 7.00 -0.50
CA ASP A 18 -23.84 6.48 -1.87
C ASP A 18 -22.41 5.94 -2.11
N THR A 19 -21.53 6.02 -1.11
CA THR A 19 -20.19 5.41 -1.14
C THR A 19 -20.21 3.99 -0.58
N PRO A 20 -19.89 2.95 -1.37
CA PRO A 20 -20.00 1.56 -0.94
C PRO A 20 -18.97 1.14 0.12
N TYR A 21 -17.93 1.95 0.35
CA TYR A 21 -16.83 1.63 1.25
C TYR A 21 -16.50 2.82 2.15
N GLU A 22 -16.20 2.50 3.40
CA GLU A 22 -15.64 3.41 4.39
C GLU A 22 -14.27 2.88 4.84
N LEU A 23 -13.23 3.70 4.66
CA LEU A 23 -11.89 3.42 5.17
C LEU A 23 -11.71 4.12 6.51
N ILE A 24 -11.62 3.33 7.58
CA ILE A 24 -11.29 3.84 8.91
C ILE A 24 -9.78 3.73 9.13
N TYR A 25 -9.09 4.88 9.19
CA TYR A 25 -7.66 4.98 9.41
C TYR A 25 -7.23 6.26 10.15
N TRP A 26 -6.00 6.24 10.69
CA TRP A 26 -5.44 7.36 11.43
C TRP A 26 -5.30 8.63 10.56
N PRO A 27 -5.67 9.82 11.09
CA PRO A 27 -5.51 11.07 10.37
C PRO A 27 -4.05 11.54 10.29
N GLY A 28 -3.75 12.31 9.25
CA GLY A 28 -2.49 13.05 9.11
C GLY A 28 -1.27 12.26 8.63
N LEU A 29 -1.38 10.95 8.38
CA LEU A 29 -0.25 10.11 7.94
C LEU A 29 -0.70 9.04 6.93
N PRO A 30 -0.01 8.88 5.78
CA PRO A 30 -0.32 7.84 4.80
C PRO A 30 -0.33 6.44 5.42
N SER A 31 0.82 6.07 6.02
CA SER A 31 1.07 4.81 6.72
C SER A 31 0.45 3.59 6.01
N ARG A 32 -0.18 2.66 6.73
CA ARG A 32 -0.77 1.42 6.17
C ARG A 32 -2.07 1.64 5.41
N GLY A 33 -2.77 2.75 5.65
CA GLY A 33 -4.03 3.08 4.97
C GLY A 33 -3.82 3.44 3.52
N GLU A 34 -2.65 4.00 3.19
CA GLU A 34 -2.34 4.46 1.83
C GLU A 34 -2.38 3.34 0.78
N HIS A 35 -2.03 2.11 1.16
CA HIS A 35 -2.14 0.96 0.26
C HIS A 35 -3.58 0.71 -0.19
N ILE A 36 -4.56 0.97 0.68
CA ILE A 36 -5.99 0.81 0.41
C ILE A 36 -6.50 2.00 -0.41
N ARG A 37 -6.10 3.23 -0.04
CA ARG A 37 -6.43 4.44 -0.80
C ARG A 37 -6.01 4.32 -2.26
N LEU A 38 -4.76 3.90 -2.52
CA LEU A 38 -4.27 3.72 -3.89
C LEU A 38 -5.10 2.71 -4.69
N ALA A 39 -5.65 1.67 -4.06
CA ALA A 39 -6.52 0.72 -4.74
C ALA A 39 -7.88 1.34 -5.12
N PHE A 40 -8.47 2.14 -4.23
CA PHE A 40 -9.70 2.88 -4.54
C PHE A 40 -9.47 3.95 -5.59
N GLU A 41 -8.43 4.76 -5.43
CA GLU A 41 -8.09 5.84 -6.37
C GLU A 41 -7.75 5.27 -7.76
N GLU A 42 -6.93 4.21 -7.84
CA GLU A 42 -6.64 3.55 -9.11
C GLU A 42 -7.89 3.05 -9.83
N SER A 43 -8.82 2.41 -9.10
CA SER A 43 -10.06 1.88 -9.69
C SER A 43 -11.13 2.94 -9.93
N GLY A 44 -10.94 4.18 -9.44
CA GLY A 44 -11.96 5.23 -9.45
C GLY A 44 -13.16 4.89 -8.57
N THR A 45 -13.02 3.96 -7.62
CA THR A 45 -14.12 3.50 -6.78
C THR A 45 -14.37 4.51 -5.66
N PRO A 46 -15.61 5.03 -5.51
CA PRO A 46 -15.93 5.95 -4.44
C PRO A 46 -15.77 5.30 -3.06
N TYR A 47 -15.16 6.02 -2.12
CA TYR A 47 -15.03 5.63 -0.72
C TYR A 47 -15.03 6.86 0.18
N THR A 48 -15.44 6.70 1.43
CA THR A 48 -15.21 7.68 2.50
C THR A 48 -13.94 7.31 3.28
N ASP A 49 -13.29 8.31 3.88
CA ASP A 49 -12.03 8.11 4.60
C ASP A 49 -12.04 8.89 5.91
N SER A 50 -12.03 8.16 7.03
CA SER A 50 -12.01 8.73 8.37
C SER A 50 -10.75 9.55 8.64
N ALA A 51 -9.66 9.34 7.90
CA ALA A 51 -8.41 10.05 8.14
C ALA A 51 -8.52 11.55 7.83
N HIS A 52 -9.64 11.99 7.24
CA HIS A 52 -9.99 13.39 7.04
C HIS A 52 -11.07 13.89 8.03
N ASP A 53 -11.57 13.04 8.93
CA ASP A 53 -12.55 13.38 9.96
C ASP A 53 -11.98 13.14 11.38
N PRO A 54 -11.78 14.20 12.19
CA PRO A 54 -11.28 14.08 13.56
C PRO A 54 -12.20 13.31 14.53
N LYS A 55 -13.41 12.90 14.14
CA LYS A 55 -14.35 12.14 14.99
C LYS A 55 -14.47 10.65 14.67
N CYS A 56 -13.84 10.14 13.62
CA CYS A 56 -14.29 8.89 13.03
C CYS A 56 -13.48 7.64 13.47
N MET A 57 -14.05 6.90 14.43
CA MET A 57 -13.86 5.44 14.59
C MET A 57 -15.21 4.73 14.77
N ASP A 58 -16.30 5.31 14.26
CA ASP A 58 -17.61 4.67 14.30
C ASP A 58 -17.69 3.67 13.15
N THR A 59 -18.05 2.42 13.44
CA THR A 59 -18.14 1.37 12.45
C THR A 59 -19.52 1.39 11.79
N HIS A 60 -19.59 1.66 10.49
CA HIS A 60 -20.81 1.52 9.71
C HIS A 60 -20.77 0.29 8.79
N GLY A 61 -21.91 -0.37 8.58
CA GLY A 61 -22.05 -1.50 7.66
C GLY A 61 -22.07 -2.90 8.31
N SER A 62 -22.41 -3.92 7.51
CA SER A 62 -22.61 -5.30 7.99
C SER A 62 -21.34 -6.16 7.99
N LEU A 63 -20.25 -5.70 7.36
CA LEU A 63 -18.99 -6.44 7.25
C LEU A 63 -17.81 -5.51 7.57
N ILE A 64 -17.04 -5.86 8.59
CA ILE A 64 -15.83 -5.14 9.01
C ILE A 64 -14.63 -6.04 8.74
N ILE A 65 -13.66 -5.53 7.97
CA ILE A 65 -12.45 -6.27 7.60
C ILE A 65 -11.24 -5.48 8.08
N ASN A 66 -10.31 -6.18 8.73
CA ASN A 66 -9.07 -5.62 9.24
C ASN A 66 -7.86 -6.29 8.59
N GLN A 67 -6.68 -5.71 8.82
CA GLN A 67 -5.39 -6.05 8.20
C GLN A 67 -5.29 -5.64 6.73
N THR A 68 -4.37 -4.73 6.41
CA THR A 68 -4.11 -4.23 5.05
C THR A 68 -4.10 -5.32 3.97
N PRO A 69 -3.32 -6.42 4.10
CA PRO A 69 -3.32 -7.46 3.07
C PRO A 69 -4.66 -8.19 2.93
N ASN A 70 -5.40 -8.38 4.02
CA ASN A 70 -6.70 -9.05 4.01
C ASN A 70 -7.81 -8.16 3.43
N ILE A 71 -7.77 -6.85 3.72
CA ILE A 71 -8.65 -5.85 3.09
C ILE A 71 -8.40 -5.82 1.58
N LEU A 72 -7.14 -5.73 1.15
CA LEU A 72 -6.80 -5.71 -0.27
C LEU A 72 -7.17 -7.02 -0.98
N LEU A 73 -6.97 -8.17 -0.33
CA LEU A 73 -7.40 -9.48 -0.85
C LEU A 73 -8.92 -9.53 -1.10
N TYR A 74 -9.71 -8.95 -0.19
CA TYR A 74 -11.17 -8.86 -0.36
C TYR A 74 -11.59 -7.88 -1.46
N LEU A 75 -10.94 -6.72 -1.54
CA LEU A 75 -11.29 -5.66 -2.48
C LEU A 75 -10.84 -5.97 -3.91
N ALA A 76 -9.66 -6.54 -4.09
CA ALA A 76 -9.02 -6.62 -5.40
C ALA A 76 -9.90 -7.26 -6.51
N PRO A 77 -10.64 -8.36 -6.28
CA PRO A 77 -11.55 -8.90 -7.30
C PRO A 77 -12.70 -7.94 -7.65
N LYS A 78 -13.19 -7.16 -6.68
CA LYS A 78 -14.29 -6.19 -6.88
C LYS A 78 -13.84 -4.95 -7.63
N LEU A 79 -12.57 -4.59 -7.46
CA LEU A 79 -11.94 -3.43 -8.09
C LEU A 79 -11.29 -3.77 -9.45
N GLY A 80 -11.31 -5.04 -9.87
CA GLY A 80 -10.63 -5.48 -11.09
C GLY A 80 -9.10 -5.40 -11.02
N LEU A 81 -8.52 -5.44 -9.81
CA LEU A 81 -7.08 -5.29 -9.55
C LEU A 81 -6.35 -6.64 -9.39
N VAL A 82 -6.95 -7.71 -9.88
CA VAL A 82 -6.41 -9.07 -9.85
C VAL A 82 -7.08 -9.88 -10.98
N PRO A 83 -6.45 -10.93 -11.54
CA PRO A 83 -7.13 -11.83 -12.47
C PRO A 83 -8.41 -12.40 -11.86
N THR A 84 -9.45 -12.61 -12.67
CA THR A 84 -10.66 -13.28 -12.21
C THR A 84 -10.40 -14.77 -12.00
N ALA A 85 -11.25 -15.44 -11.21
CA ALA A 85 -11.09 -16.88 -10.97
C ALA A 85 -11.24 -17.70 -12.27
N GLU A 86 -12.02 -17.21 -13.25
CA GLU A 86 -12.12 -17.84 -14.57
C GLU A 86 -10.84 -17.69 -15.41
N GLU A 87 -10.11 -16.59 -15.24
CA GLU A 87 -8.84 -16.36 -15.93
C GLU A 87 -7.69 -17.15 -15.28
N ASP A 88 -7.69 -17.20 -13.95
CA ASP A 88 -6.64 -17.80 -13.13
C ASP A 88 -7.13 -18.02 -11.68
N GLU A 89 -7.60 -19.23 -11.37
CA GLU A 89 -8.11 -19.61 -10.05
C GLU A 89 -7.09 -19.35 -8.91
N GLY A 90 -5.79 -19.52 -9.20
CA GLY A 90 -4.71 -19.33 -8.23
C GLY A 90 -4.16 -17.89 -8.18
N GLY A 91 -4.49 -17.07 -9.18
CA GLY A 91 -3.88 -15.76 -9.39
C GLY A 91 -4.06 -14.82 -8.20
N VAL A 92 -5.22 -14.88 -7.53
CA VAL A 92 -5.48 -14.06 -6.34
C VAL A 92 -4.52 -14.36 -5.20
N TYR A 93 -4.18 -15.62 -4.97
CA TYR A 93 -3.26 -16.02 -3.90
C TYR A 93 -1.81 -15.69 -4.24
N HIS A 94 -1.43 -15.82 -5.51
CA HIS A 94 -0.11 -15.39 -5.99
C HIS A 94 0.10 -13.89 -5.82
N VAL A 95 -0.86 -13.07 -6.27
CA VAL A 95 -0.79 -11.61 -6.09
C VAL A 95 -0.76 -11.25 -4.60
N ASN A 96 -1.54 -11.94 -3.76
CA ASN A 96 -1.52 -11.69 -2.32
C ASN A 96 -0.18 -12.04 -1.67
N SER A 97 0.48 -13.11 -2.11
CA SER A 97 1.82 -13.47 -1.62
C SER A 97 2.86 -12.37 -1.89
N LEU A 98 2.74 -11.68 -3.03
CA LEU A 98 3.60 -10.55 -3.39
C LEU A 98 3.35 -9.35 -2.49
N VAL A 99 2.08 -9.07 -2.17
CA VAL A 99 1.71 -8.01 -1.21
C VAL A 99 2.25 -8.29 0.18
N LEU A 100 2.05 -9.50 0.69
CA LEU A 100 2.59 -9.90 1.99
C LEU A 100 4.10 -9.71 2.04
N THR A 101 4.81 -10.17 0.99
CA THR A 101 6.27 -10.02 0.89
C THR A 101 6.71 -8.55 0.84
N ALA A 102 5.98 -7.69 0.12
CA ALA A 102 6.28 -6.26 0.04
C ALA A 102 6.07 -5.58 1.40
N LEU A 103 4.97 -5.90 2.08
CA LEU A 103 4.65 -5.31 3.38
C LEU A 103 5.63 -5.76 4.48
N ASP A 104 6.12 -6.99 4.44
CA ASP A 104 7.13 -7.48 5.39
C ASP A 104 8.42 -6.67 5.26
N GLY A 105 9.05 -6.70 4.09
CA GLY A 105 10.40 -6.17 3.92
C GLY A 105 10.48 -4.68 3.65
N LEU A 106 9.46 -4.11 3.03
CA LEU A 106 9.50 -2.74 2.50
C LEU A 106 8.57 -1.80 3.25
N SER A 107 7.80 -2.29 4.24
CA SER A 107 6.97 -1.47 5.14
C SER A 107 7.25 -1.77 6.61
N ASN A 108 7.05 -3.01 7.05
CA ASN A 108 7.19 -3.39 8.47
C ASN A 108 8.66 -3.32 8.92
N GLU A 109 9.59 -3.91 8.17
CA GLU A 109 11.01 -3.83 8.51
C GLU A 109 11.52 -2.37 8.52
N VAL A 110 10.99 -1.50 7.64
CA VAL A 110 11.31 -0.05 7.61
C VAL A 110 10.83 0.65 8.88
N HIS A 111 9.60 0.37 9.30
CA HIS A 111 9.08 0.88 10.57
C HIS A 111 9.98 0.46 11.74
N ASP A 112 10.38 -0.82 11.75
CA ASP A 112 11.16 -1.35 12.85
C ASP A 112 12.62 -0.85 12.86
N VAL A 113 13.11 -0.20 11.80
CA VAL A 113 14.42 0.48 11.81
C VAL A 113 14.46 1.58 12.88
N HIS A 114 13.38 2.34 13.06
CA HIS A 114 13.31 3.40 14.08
C HIS A 114 12.61 2.99 15.38
N TYR A 115 12.05 1.77 15.44
CA TYR A 115 11.57 1.12 16.66
C TYR A 115 12.12 -0.32 16.83
N PRO A 116 13.45 -0.52 16.86
CA PRO A 116 14.06 -1.85 16.91
C PRO A 116 13.84 -2.62 18.22
N VAL A 117 13.58 -1.92 19.32
CA VAL A 117 13.46 -2.52 20.67
C VAL A 117 12.00 -2.67 21.05
N ALA A 118 11.25 -1.57 20.99
CA ALA A 118 9.82 -1.56 21.31
C ALA A 118 9.12 -0.36 20.66
N THR A 119 7.92 -0.59 20.14
CA THR A 119 7.07 0.44 19.53
C THR A 119 6.56 1.47 20.52
N GLY A 120 6.50 1.13 21.82
CA GLY A 120 6.08 2.02 22.90
C GLY A 120 7.19 2.93 23.47
N LEU A 121 8.45 2.71 23.11
CA LEU A 121 9.58 3.56 23.56
C LEU A 121 9.81 4.70 22.57
N TYR A 122 10.27 5.86 23.04
CA TYR A 122 10.63 6.95 22.12
C TYR A 122 11.87 6.58 21.28
N TYR A 123 11.93 7.07 20.04
CA TYR A 123 13.07 6.87 19.13
C TYR A 123 14.41 7.21 19.79
N LYS A 124 14.47 8.34 20.52
CA LYS A 124 15.68 8.82 21.19
C LYS A 124 16.28 7.81 22.19
N ASP A 125 15.44 6.94 22.76
CA ASP A 125 15.83 5.97 23.80
C ASP A 125 16.34 4.64 23.18
N GLN A 126 16.24 4.48 21.86
CA GLN A 126 16.69 3.29 21.11
C GLN A 126 17.48 3.66 19.84
N LYS A 127 18.10 4.85 19.86
CA LYS A 127 18.81 5.43 18.70
C LYS A 127 20.05 4.63 18.28
N VAL A 128 20.75 4.04 19.25
CA VAL A 128 21.96 3.24 18.99
C VAL A 128 21.59 1.96 18.25
N GLU A 129 20.54 1.29 18.70
CA GLU A 129 19.97 0.09 18.09
C GLU A 129 19.39 0.43 16.71
N ALA A 130 18.74 1.59 16.58
CA ALA A 130 18.16 2.04 15.32
C ALA A 130 19.23 2.24 14.25
N LYS A 131 20.38 2.85 14.61
CA LYS A 131 21.53 2.97 13.70
C LYS A 131 22.08 1.62 13.25
N ARG A 132 22.22 0.66 14.18
CA ARG A 132 22.67 -0.70 13.85
C ARG A 132 21.70 -1.40 12.91
N LYS A 133 20.39 -1.29 13.18
CA LYS A 133 19.35 -1.89 12.35
C LYS A 133 19.25 -1.22 10.98
N ALA A 134 19.43 0.10 10.90
CA ALA A 134 19.44 0.82 9.64
C ALA A 134 20.59 0.34 8.73
N GLY A 135 21.79 0.14 9.28
CA GLY A 135 22.93 -0.43 8.54
C GLY A 135 22.58 -1.79 7.91
N ASP A 136 22.12 -2.75 8.71
CA ASP A 136 21.71 -4.07 8.20
C ASP A 136 20.54 -3.97 7.20
N TYR A 137 19.57 -3.09 7.47
CA TYR A 137 18.43 -2.90 6.59
C TYR A 137 18.87 -2.44 5.19
N LEU A 138 19.72 -1.41 5.12
CA LEU A 138 20.17 -0.82 3.85
C LEU A 138 21.12 -1.75 3.09
N GLU A 139 22.05 -2.40 3.78
CA GLU A 139 23.06 -3.27 3.17
C GLU A 139 22.50 -4.63 2.75
N ASN A 140 21.59 -5.20 3.54
CA ASN A 140 21.14 -6.58 3.35
C ASN A 140 19.66 -6.68 3.03
N ARG A 141 18.78 -6.13 3.87
CA ARG A 141 17.34 -6.39 3.79
C ARG A 141 16.71 -5.72 2.57
N LEU A 142 16.93 -4.43 2.39
CA LEU A 142 16.43 -3.64 1.27
C LEU A 142 16.91 -4.24 -0.07
N GLN A 143 18.20 -4.59 -0.17
CA GLN A 143 18.77 -5.26 -1.34
C GLN A 143 18.07 -6.61 -1.62
N LYS A 144 17.81 -7.41 -0.58
CA LYS A 144 17.14 -8.71 -0.70
C LYS A 144 15.71 -8.57 -1.24
N PHE A 145 14.93 -7.63 -0.71
CA PHE A 145 13.53 -7.44 -1.14
C PHE A 145 13.42 -6.77 -2.50
N LEU A 146 14.23 -5.73 -2.80
CA LEU A 146 14.28 -5.17 -4.15
C LEU A 146 14.73 -6.22 -5.17
N GLY A 147 15.74 -7.03 -4.83
CA GLY A 147 16.20 -8.14 -5.67
C GLY A 147 15.15 -9.24 -5.85
N TYR A 148 14.29 -9.47 -4.86
CA TYR A 148 13.15 -10.38 -5.00
C TYR A 148 12.17 -9.87 -6.07
N PHE A 149 11.72 -8.62 -5.98
CA PHE A 149 10.78 -8.05 -6.95
C PHE A 149 11.39 -7.86 -8.34
N GLU A 150 12.69 -7.56 -8.42
CA GLU A 150 13.44 -7.52 -9.68
C GLU A 150 13.43 -8.88 -10.41
N ARG A 151 13.49 -9.99 -9.65
CA ARG A 151 13.35 -11.35 -10.20
C ARG A 151 11.91 -11.69 -10.55
N VAL A 152 10.94 -11.32 -9.71
CA VAL A 152 9.50 -11.52 -10.00
C VAL A 152 9.11 -10.88 -11.34
N LEU A 153 9.60 -9.65 -11.61
CA LEU A 153 9.41 -8.97 -12.89
C LEU A 153 10.14 -9.64 -14.07
N GLY A 154 11.01 -10.61 -13.82
CA GLY A 154 11.65 -11.43 -14.85
C GLY A 154 11.03 -12.82 -15.02
N TRP A 155 10.07 -13.22 -14.19
CA TRP A 155 9.44 -14.54 -14.27
C TRP A 155 8.33 -14.59 -15.33
N ASP A 156 8.03 -15.79 -15.83
CA ASP A 156 6.97 -16.03 -16.81
C ASP A 156 5.59 -15.55 -16.32
N ALA A 157 5.35 -15.68 -15.01
CA ALA A 157 4.12 -15.21 -14.37
C ALA A 157 3.87 -13.70 -14.56
N SER A 158 4.91 -12.89 -14.75
CA SER A 158 4.79 -11.44 -15.03
C SER A 158 4.26 -11.14 -16.45
N LYS A 159 4.28 -12.14 -17.36
CA LYS A 159 3.91 -12.04 -18.78
C LYS A 159 4.52 -10.82 -19.46
N GLY A 160 5.84 -10.70 -19.40
CA GLY A 160 6.62 -9.65 -20.09
C GLY A 160 7.17 -8.55 -19.17
N GLY A 161 7.12 -8.73 -17.86
CA GLY A 161 7.88 -7.92 -16.88
C GLY A 161 7.44 -6.47 -16.72
N LYS A 162 6.32 -6.08 -17.34
CA LYS A 162 5.74 -4.74 -17.16
C LYS A 162 5.10 -4.58 -15.77
N TRP A 163 4.45 -5.62 -15.30
CA TRP A 163 3.74 -5.71 -14.02
C TRP A 163 4.14 -7.00 -13.30
N LEU A 164 3.92 -7.06 -11.99
CA LEU A 164 4.38 -8.17 -11.17
C LEU A 164 3.71 -9.50 -11.53
N TYR A 165 2.48 -9.49 -12.04
CA TYR A 165 1.73 -10.71 -12.33
C TYR A 165 0.73 -10.54 -13.46
N GLY A 166 0.54 -11.58 -14.27
CA GLY A 166 -0.55 -11.69 -15.24
C GLY A 166 -0.48 -10.71 -16.43
N GLY A 167 0.63 -9.98 -16.60
CA GLY A 167 0.78 -9.00 -17.68
C GLY A 167 -0.12 -7.76 -17.54
N ARG A 168 -0.71 -7.55 -16.36
CA ARG A 168 -1.64 -6.46 -16.05
C ARG A 168 -1.30 -5.83 -14.71
N LEU A 169 -1.74 -4.59 -14.51
CA LEU A 169 -1.64 -3.95 -13.20
C LEU A 169 -2.47 -4.76 -12.19
N THR A 170 -1.90 -5.02 -11.03
CA THR A 170 -2.59 -5.59 -9.88
C THR A 170 -2.38 -4.72 -8.64
N TYR A 171 -3.13 -5.00 -7.58
CA TYR A 171 -2.92 -4.31 -6.30
C TYR A 171 -1.51 -4.54 -5.71
N ALA A 172 -0.81 -5.61 -6.10
CA ALA A 172 0.59 -5.81 -5.70
C ALA A 172 1.53 -4.74 -6.28
N ASP A 173 1.28 -4.28 -7.51
CA ASP A 173 2.08 -3.22 -8.13
C ASP A 173 1.90 -1.88 -7.38
N LEU A 174 0.66 -1.57 -6.97
CA LEU A 174 0.34 -0.39 -6.16
C LEU A 174 0.98 -0.45 -4.77
N VAL A 175 0.96 -1.62 -4.12
CA VAL A 175 1.61 -1.83 -2.83
C VAL A 175 3.12 -1.66 -2.94
N LEU A 176 3.76 -2.29 -3.94
CA LEU A 176 5.20 -2.15 -4.17
C LEU A 176 5.58 -0.69 -4.45
N PHE A 177 4.79 0.02 -5.29
CA PHE A 177 4.97 1.44 -5.54
C PHE A 177 4.97 2.25 -4.23
N GLN A 178 3.97 2.10 -3.37
CA GLN A 178 3.87 2.85 -2.12
C GLN A 178 5.00 2.53 -1.15
N CYS A 179 5.44 1.27 -1.09
CA CYS A 179 6.59 0.89 -0.26
C CYS A 179 7.88 1.55 -0.77
N VAL A 180 8.13 1.51 -2.09
CA VAL A 180 9.31 2.16 -2.68
C VAL A 180 9.25 3.68 -2.49
N ASP A 181 8.09 4.31 -2.65
CA ASP A 181 7.89 5.75 -2.40
C ASP A 181 8.23 6.14 -0.94
N GLY A 182 7.75 5.33 0.01
CA GLY A 182 8.04 5.53 1.42
C GLY A 182 9.52 5.36 1.76
N ILE A 183 10.19 4.37 1.18
CA ILE A 183 11.64 4.17 1.37
C ILE A 183 12.43 5.31 0.73
N LYS A 184 12.02 5.83 -0.44
CA LYS A 184 12.61 7.04 -1.05
C LYS A 184 12.49 8.25 -0.11
N HIS A 185 11.41 8.37 0.64
CA HIS A 185 11.28 9.39 1.68
C HIS A 185 12.19 9.12 2.89
N ALA A 186 12.20 7.90 3.41
CA ALA A 186 12.93 7.56 4.63
C ALA A 186 14.46 7.61 4.44
N PHE A 187 14.96 7.05 3.33
CA PHE A 187 16.38 6.86 3.03
C PHE A 187 16.75 7.43 1.65
N PRO A 188 16.63 8.76 1.43
CA PRO A 188 16.77 9.37 0.11
C PRO A 188 18.15 9.17 -0.52
N ASN A 189 19.24 9.26 0.27
CA ASN A 189 20.60 9.06 -0.23
C ASN A 189 20.83 7.61 -0.68
N ALA A 190 20.46 6.64 0.16
CA ALA A 190 20.56 5.22 -0.18
C ALA A 190 19.77 4.87 -1.43
N MET A 191 18.53 5.36 -1.56
CA MET A 191 17.73 5.10 -2.75
C MET A 191 18.33 5.73 -4.01
N LYS A 192 18.89 6.95 -3.94
CA LYS A 192 19.60 7.57 -5.08
C LYS A 192 20.82 6.74 -5.50
N ARG A 193 21.62 6.24 -4.56
CA ARG A 193 22.77 5.37 -4.86
C ARG A 193 22.30 4.06 -5.50
N ILE A 194 21.32 3.40 -4.90
CA ILE A 194 20.78 2.12 -5.38
C ILE A 194 20.19 2.25 -6.80
N GLU A 195 19.47 3.35 -7.09
CA GLU A 195 18.98 3.65 -8.44
C GLU A 195 20.15 3.80 -9.43
N LYS A 196 21.19 4.54 -9.05
CA LYS A 196 22.38 4.75 -9.89
C LYS A 196 23.15 3.46 -10.18
N GLU A 197 23.16 2.51 -9.24
CA GLU A 197 23.79 1.19 -9.43
C GLU A 197 23.09 0.34 -10.49
N GLY A 198 21.81 0.62 -10.79
CA GLY A 198 21.07 -0.02 -11.88
C GLY A 198 20.69 -1.49 -11.65
N LYS A 199 20.93 -2.04 -10.46
CA LYS A 199 20.64 -3.45 -10.12
C LYS A 199 19.14 -3.79 -10.13
N PHE A 200 18.29 -2.80 -9.85
CA PHE A 200 16.84 -2.98 -9.68
C PHE A 200 16.02 -2.15 -10.69
N ASN A 201 16.53 -2.04 -11.92
CA ASN A 201 15.92 -1.19 -12.95
C ASN A 201 14.48 -1.56 -13.28
N LYS A 202 14.07 -2.83 -13.21
CA LYS A 202 12.66 -3.19 -13.47
C LYS A 202 11.75 -2.71 -12.34
N VAL A 203 12.20 -2.79 -11.09
CA VAL A 203 11.46 -2.27 -9.93
C VAL A 203 11.28 -0.75 -10.06
N PHE A 204 12.34 -0.01 -10.36
CA PHE A 204 12.23 1.45 -10.53
C PHE A 204 11.41 1.84 -11.77
N ALA A 205 11.49 1.07 -12.86
CA ALA A 205 10.63 1.27 -14.00
C ALA A 205 9.15 0.98 -13.68
N LEU A 206 8.85 0.00 -12.80
CA LEU A 206 7.49 -0.23 -12.29
C LEU A 206 7.03 0.95 -11.44
N TYR A 207 7.88 1.45 -10.53
CA TYR A 207 7.59 2.62 -9.71
C TYR A 207 7.18 3.82 -10.57
N GLU A 208 7.96 4.18 -11.60
CA GLU A 208 7.63 5.29 -12.50
C GLU A 208 6.35 5.01 -13.31
N ARG A 209 6.13 3.76 -13.76
CA ARG A 209 4.89 3.38 -14.47
C ARG A 209 3.64 3.53 -13.61
N VAL A 210 3.69 3.15 -12.33
CA VAL A 210 2.56 3.31 -11.40
C VAL A 210 2.33 4.79 -11.11
N LYS A 211 3.41 5.55 -10.85
CA LYS A 211 3.36 6.99 -10.58
C LYS A 211 2.70 7.80 -11.69
N GLU A 212 2.94 7.43 -12.95
CA GLU A 212 2.39 8.13 -14.12
C GLU A 212 0.99 7.66 -14.53
N ARG A 213 0.36 6.72 -13.80
CA ARG A 213 -1.03 6.36 -14.06
C ARG A 213 -1.94 7.56 -13.79
N PRO A 214 -2.96 7.85 -14.63
CA PRO A 214 -3.75 9.06 -14.50
C PRO A 214 -4.33 9.28 -13.10
N ASN A 215 -5.04 8.28 -12.56
CA ASN A 215 -5.68 8.38 -11.26
C ASN A 215 -4.68 8.45 -10.10
N ILE A 216 -3.57 7.70 -10.19
CA ILE A 216 -2.50 7.77 -9.19
C ILE A 216 -1.83 9.14 -9.19
N LYS A 217 -1.49 9.65 -10.37
CA LYS A 217 -0.88 10.96 -10.54
C LYS A 217 -1.77 12.08 -9.99
N GLU A 218 -3.08 12.00 -10.26
CA GLU A 218 -4.07 12.92 -9.71
C GLU A 218 -4.14 12.83 -8.18
N HIS A 219 -4.26 11.61 -7.63
CA HIS A 219 -4.27 11.39 -6.18
C HIS A 219 -3.03 11.96 -5.50
N LEU A 220 -1.84 11.67 -6.03
CA LEU A 220 -0.56 12.15 -5.50
C LEU A 220 -0.43 13.68 -5.51
N ALA A 221 -1.16 14.36 -6.39
CA ALA A 221 -1.21 15.83 -6.47
C ALA A 221 -2.36 16.45 -5.66
N SER A 222 -3.24 15.63 -5.10
CA SER A 222 -4.44 16.09 -4.39
C SER A 222 -4.20 16.28 -2.89
N ASP A 223 -5.09 17.04 -2.24
CA ASP A 223 -5.10 17.22 -0.78
C ASP A 223 -5.46 15.93 -0.01
N LYS A 224 -5.98 14.90 -0.70
CA LYS A 224 -6.23 13.58 -0.10
C LYS A 224 -4.93 12.85 0.20
N ARG A 225 -3.87 13.06 -0.59
CA ARG A 225 -2.56 12.45 -0.34
C ARG A 225 -1.91 13.11 0.85
N GLN A 226 -1.91 12.40 1.97
CA GLN A 226 -1.24 12.85 3.18
C GLN A 226 0.29 12.89 2.98
N ALA A 227 0.95 13.87 3.60
CA ALA A 227 2.41 13.95 3.56
C ALA A 227 3.04 12.90 4.48
N TYR A 228 4.24 12.41 4.12
CA TYR A 228 5.03 11.63 5.05
C TYR A 228 5.40 12.45 6.29
N GLY A 229 5.49 11.78 7.43
CA GLY A 229 5.74 12.37 8.74
C GLY A 229 6.15 11.31 9.74
N MET A 230 5.67 11.38 10.97
CA MET A 230 6.04 10.45 12.06
C MET A 230 5.32 9.09 11.99
N GLY A 231 5.15 8.55 10.78
CA GLY A 231 4.51 7.26 10.51
C GLY A 231 5.50 6.10 10.36
N ILE A 232 5.21 5.19 9.42
CA ILE A 232 6.07 4.05 9.05
C ILE A 232 7.39 4.51 8.42
N TYR A 233 7.30 5.39 7.44
CA TYR A 233 8.44 5.89 6.68
C TYR A 233 8.89 7.21 7.29
N ARG A 234 9.91 7.19 8.14
CA ARG A 234 10.44 8.39 8.80
C ARG A 234 11.81 8.72 8.25
N HIS A 235 12.01 9.98 7.90
CA HIS A 235 13.32 10.48 7.54
C HIS A 235 14.11 10.91 8.79
N TYR A 236 15.10 10.10 9.16
CA TYR A 236 16.13 10.45 10.14
C TYR A 236 17.48 10.48 9.43
N PRO A 237 18.10 11.67 9.23
CA PRO A 237 19.36 11.79 8.51
C PRO A 237 20.46 10.85 9.04
N GLU A 238 20.50 10.65 10.36
CA GLU A 238 21.50 9.80 11.02
C GLU A 238 21.28 8.29 10.87
N LEU A 239 20.14 7.85 10.30
CA LEU A 239 19.86 6.47 9.95
C LEU A 239 20.06 6.19 8.45
N ASN A 240 20.29 7.24 7.66
CA ASN A 240 20.58 7.12 6.25
C ASN A 240 22.11 7.08 6.03
N GLU A 241 22.54 6.70 4.83
CA GLU A 241 23.93 6.90 4.41
C GLU A 241 24.23 8.39 4.19
N GLU A 242 25.49 8.77 4.41
CA GLU A 242 25.99 10.14 4.22
C GLU A 242 25.85 10.63 2.77
#